data_AF-A0A7C1FC24-F1
#
_entry.id   AF-A0A7C1FC24-F1
#
_cell.length_a   1.000
_cell.length_b   1.000
_cell.length_c   1.000
_cell.angle_alpha   90.00
_cell.angle_beta   90.00
_cell.angle_gamma   90.00
#
_symmetry.space_group_name_H-M   'P 1'
#
loop_
_entity.id
_entity.type
_entity.pdbx_description
1 polymer ?
#
loop_
_entity_poly.entity_id
_entity_poly.type
_entity_poly.pdbx_seq_one_letter_code
_entity_poly.pdbx_strand_id
1 'polypeptide(L)'
;MSQPRNRRPGAPTASITLLERALRLPRLTRIIIVALIAVATASLLDRLYPGSYYTDARNLTFMLSVGGGVIAYIIGWYLLIGFGGEENPVRRGLGIYLFTGAAFIVIVLVLTFASFVASTV
;
A
#
# COMPACT_ATOMS: atom_id res chain seq x y z
N MET A 1 22.29 56.00 -1.67
CA MET A 1 21.95 55.46 -0.34
C MET A 1 20.46 55.18 -0.34
N SER A 2 20.09 53.91 -0.58
CA SER A 2 18.69 53.45 -0.62
C SER A 2 18.67 51.91 -0.60
N GLN A 3 18.74 51.32 0.59
CA GLN A 3 18.06 50.03 0.83
C GLN A 3 16.55 50.35 0.86
N PRO A 4 15.69 49.61 0.15
CA PRO A 4 15.10 48.39 0.72
C PRO A 4 14.74 47.35 -0.39
N ARG A 5 14.29 46.12 -0.17
CA ARG A 5 13.32 45.60 0.80
C ARG A 5 13.46 44.08 0.79
N ASN A 6 13.85 43.53 1.94
CA ASN A 6 13.92 42.09 2.18
C ASN A 6 12.49 41.53 2.21
N ARG A 7 11.92 41.19 1.04
CA ARG A 7 10.71 40.36 0.96
C ARG A 7 11.15 38.93 1.31
N ARG A 8 11.07 38.55 2.58
CA ARG A 8 10.95 37.14 2.93
C ARG A 8 9.57 36.70 2.41
N PRO A 9 9.49 35.86 1.37
CA PRO A 9 8.21 35.25 1.02
C PRO A 9 7.79 34.44 2.24
N GLY A 10 6.58 34.70 2.75
CA GLY A 10 6.01 33.94 3.85
C GLY A 10 6.16 32.47 3.54
N ALA A 11 6.85 31.74 4.42
CA ALA A 11 6.90 30.30 4.34
C ALA A 11 5.46 29.81 4.37
N PRO A 12 4.94 29.18 3.29
CA PRO A 12 3.73 28.43 3.44
C PRO A 12 4.07 27.38 4.50
N THR A 13 3.39 27.45 5.65
CA THR A 13 3.24 26.32 6.57
C THR A 13 2.59 25.22 5.74
N ALA A 14 3.44 24.50 5.01
CA ALA A 14 3.06 23.43 4.13
C ALA A 14 2.36 22.43 5.02
N SER A 15 1.06 22.27 4.79
CA SER A 15 0.32 21.10 5.20
C SER A 15 1.09 19.91 4.64
N ILE A 16 1.98 19.32 5.44
CA ILE A 16 2.74 18.13 5.06
C ILE A 16 1.68 17.10 4.70
N THR A 17 1.54 16.82 3.42
CA THR A 17 0.52 15.89 2.95
C THR A 17 0.84 14.50 3.52
N LEU A 18 -0.19 13.69 3.81
CA LEU A 18 0.00 12.34 4.38
C LEU A 18 0.98 11.49 3.55
N LEU A 19 1.08 11.78 2.26
CA LEU A 19 2.02 11.20 1.29
C LEU A 19 3.48 11.52 1.61
N GLU A 20 3.79 12.80 1.84
CA GLU A 20 5.13 13.24 2.25
C GLU A 20 5.52 12.62 3.59
N ARG A 21 4.55 12.49 4.50
CA ARG A 21 4.78 11.84 5.80
C ARG A 21 5.12 10.35 5.63
N ALA A 22 4.44 9.64 4.72
CA ALA A 22 4.72 8.25 4.41
C ALA A 22 6.13 8.04 3.82
N LEU A 23 6.62 8.98 3.01
CA LEU A 23 7.96 8.92 2.42
C LEU A 23 9.08 9.21 3.43
N ARG A 24 8.81 10.03 4.45
CA ARG A 24 9.76 10.32 5.54
C ARG A 24 9.92 9.19 6.55
N LEU A 25 9.12 8.13 6.46
CA LEU A 25 9.21 6.99 7.36
C LEU A 25 10.54 6.23 7.19
N PRO A 26 11.07 5.62 8.28
CA PRO A 26 12.22 4.72 8.17
C PRO A 26 11.99 3.65 7.11
N ARG A 27 13.04 3.28 6.37
CA ARG A 27 12.96 2.32 5.26
C ARG A 27 12.28 1.02 5.68
N LEU A 28 12.58 0.53 6.89
CA LEU A 28 11.99 -0.68 7.44
C LEU A 28 10.47 -0.56 7.62
N THR A 29 9.96 0.58 8.07
CA THR A 29 8.52 0.83 8.20
C THR A 29 7.84 0.83 6.84
N ARG A 30 8.47 1.44 5.82
CA ARG A 30 7.96 1.43 4.44
C ARG A 30 7.90 0.00 3.88
N ILE A 31 8.92 -0.82 4.14
CA ILE A 31 8.92 -2.26 3.78
C ILE A 31 7.75 -2.99 4.43
N ILE A 32 7.52 -2.80 5.73
CA ILE A 32 6.41 -3.43 6.45
C ILE A 32 5.07 -3.04 5.83
N ILE A 33 4.85 -1.76 5.54
CA ILE A 33 3.60 -1.29 4.91
C ILE A 33 3.37 -1.98 3.57
N VAL A 34 4.38 -2.02 2.70
CA VAL A 34 4.29 -2.66 1.38
C VAL A 34 4.05 -4.17 1.51
N ALA A 35 4.71 -4.83 2.45
CA ALA A 35 4.50 -6.25 2.72
C ALA A 35 3.06 -6.55 3.19
N LEU A 36 2.51 -5.73 4.09
CA LEU A 36 1.12 -5.87 4.55
C LEU A 36 0.12 -5.71 3.42
N ILE A 37 0.32 -4.71 2.55
CA ILE A 37 -0.54 -4.50 1.37
C ILE A 37 -0.46 -5.69 0.41
N ALA A 38 0.74 -6.21 0.17
CA ALA A 38 0.96 -7.38 -0.69
C ALA A 38 0.26 -8.63 -0.14
N VAL A 39 0.40 -8.91 1.16
CA VAL A 39 -0.27 -10.02 1.83
C VAL A 39 -1.79 -9.86 1.80
N ALA A 40 -2.30 -8.65 2.06
CA ALA A 40 -3.73 -8.37 1.97
C ALA A 40 -4.27 -8.58 0.55
N THR A 41 -3.52 -8.17 -0.47
CA THR A 41 -3.88 -8.39 -1.88
C THR A 41 -3.98 -9.88 -2.20
N ALA A 42 -2.95 -10.65 -1.84
CA ALA A 42 -2.96 -12.09 -2.07
C ALA A 42 -4.11 -12.79 -1.33
N SER A 43 -4.33 -12.43 -0.06
CA SER A 43 -5.41 -12.98 0.77
C SER A 43 -6.80 -12.65 0.23
N LEU A 44 -6.98 -11.45 -0.33
CA LEU A 44 -8.25 -11.02 -0.91
C LEU A 44 -8.53 -11.78 -2.21
N LEU A 45 -7.53 -11.93 -3.08
CA LEU A 45 -7.66 -12.70 -4.32
C LEU A 45 -7.99 -14.17 -4.02
N ASP A 46 -7.32 -14.79 -3.05
CA ASP A 46 -7.57 -16.18 -2.67
C ASP A 46 -9.04 -16.40 -2.23
N ARG A 47 -9.61 -15.42 -1.51
CA ARG A 47 -11.01 -15.45 -1.07
C ARG A 47 -12.03 -15.18 -2.18
N LEU A 48 -11.66 -14.44 -3.22
CA LEU A 48 -12.55 -14.15 -4.35
C LEU A 48 -12.76 -15.37 -5.27
N TYR A 49 -11.89 -16.37 -5.20
CA TYR A 49 -11.95 -17.58 -6.01
C TYR A 49 -12.19 -18.81 -5.12
N PRO A 50 -13.42 -19.04 -4.63
CA PRO A 50 -13.70 -20.19 -3.78
C PRO A 50 -13.39 -21.50 -4.51
N GLY A 51 -12.63 -22.37 -3.82
CA GLY A 51 -12.16 -23.66 -4.35
C GLY A 51 -13.25 -24.65 -4.77
N SER A 52 -14.53 -24.33 -4.55
CA SER A 52 -15.67 -25.11 -5.01
C SER A 52 -15.86 -25.11 -6.52
N TYR A 53 -15.27 -24.15 -7.24
CA TYR A 53 -15.53 -24.00 -8.68
C TYR A 53 -14.65 -24.89 -9.57
N TYR A 54 -13.44 -25.29 -9.15
CA TYR A 54 -12.54 -26.04 -10.02
C TYR A 54 -11.48 -26.83 -9.22
N THR A 55 -11.66 -28.15 -9.10
CA THR A 55 -10.67 -29.06 -8.52
C THR A 55 -9.32 -29.00 -9.26
N ASP A 56 -9.33 -28.74 -10.57
CA ASP A 56 -8.11 -28.59 -11.38
C ASP A 56 -7.55 -27.16 -11.39
N ALA A 57 -8.37 -26.12 -11.17
CA ALA A 57 -7.91 -24.72 -11.21
C ALA A 57 -7.40 -24.19 -9.87
N ARG A 58 -7.39 -25.00 -8.80
CA ARG A 58 -6.87 -24.60 -7.48
C ARG A 58 -5.43 -24.08 -7.56
N ASN A 59 -4.58 -24.72 -8.36
CA ASN A 59 -3.20 -24.27 -8.58
C ASN A 59 -3.14 -22.92 -9.31
N LEU A 60 -4.01 -22.72 -10.30
CA LEU A 60 -4.06 -21.47 -11.07
C LEU A 60 -4.54 -20.31 -10.19
N THR A 61 -5.58 -20.52 -9.39
CA THR A 61 -6.08 -19.55 -8.41
C THR A 61 -5.00 -19.16 -7.39
N PHE A 62 -4.27 -20.14 -6.87
CA PHE A 62 -3.16 -19.89 -5.96
C PHE A 62 -2.06 -19.05 -6.63
N MET A 63 -1.67 -19.41 -7.86
CA MET A 63 -0.68 -18.66 -8.64
C MET A 63 -1.14 -17.22 -8.92
N LEU A 64 -2.41 -17.00 -9.23
CA LEU A 64 -2.97 -15.65 -9.43
C LEU A 64 -2.93 -14.83 -8.14
N SER A 65 -3.25 -15.45 -7.01
CA SER A 65 -3.26 -14.77 -5.70
C SER A 65 -1.84 -14.38 -5.27
N VAL A 66 -0.90 -15.32 -5.34
CA VAL A 66 0.51 -15.06 -5.06
C VAL A 66 1.08 -14.03 -6.05
N GLY A 67 0.80 -14.20 -7.35
CA GLY A 67 1.23 -13.29 -8.40
C GLY A 67 0.72 -11.86 -8.18
N GLY A 68 -0.56 -11.71 -7.81
CA GLY A 68 -1.14 -10.42 -7.47
C GLY A 68 -0.47 -9.77 -6.26
N GLY A 69 -0.19 -10.54 -5.21
CA GLY A 69 0.58 -10.06 -4.05
C GLY A 69 1.99 -9.60 -4.42
N VAL A 70 2.71 -10.38 -5.25
CA VAL A 70 4.05 -10.03 -5.73
C VAL A 70 4.04 -8.75 -6.57
N ILE A 71 3.07 -8.61 -7.48
CA ILE A 71 2.92 -7.39 -8.29
C ILE A 71 2.66 -6.18 -7.38
N ALA A 72 1.77 -6.31 -6.40
CA ALA A 72 1.50 -5.25 -5.43
C ALA A 72 2.75 -4.88 -4.60
N TYR A 73 3.58 -5.86 -4.25
CA TYR A 73 4.85 -5.63 -3.56
C TYR A 73 5.85 -4.86 -4.43
N ILE A 74 6.02 -5.26 -5.70
CA ILE A 74 6.92 -4.60 -6.65
C ILE A 74 6.48 -3.14 -6.87
N ILE A 75 5.17 -2.90 -7.04
CA ILE A 75 4.61 -1.56 -7.19
C ILE A 75 4.90 -0.72 -5.94
N GLY A 76 4.65 -1.26 -4.74
CA GLY A 76 4.93 -0.57 -3.49
C GLY A 76 6.41 -0.30 -3.27
N TRP A 77 7.28 -1.21 -3.70
CA TRP A 77 8.72 -1.01 -3.66
C TRP A 77 9.14 0.19 -4.51
N TYR A 78 8.63 0.27 -5.74
CA TYR A 78 8.90 1.39 -6.63
C TYR A 78 8.34 2.72 -6.09
N LEU A 79 7.10 2.72 -5.60
CA LEU A 79 6.40 3.94 -5.20
C LEU A 79 6.76 4.46 -3.80
N LEU A 80 7.04 3.59 -2.84
CA LEU A 80 7.21 3.95 -1.43
C LEU A 80 8.65 3.77 -0.94
N ILE A 81 9.31 2.69 -1.32
CA ILE A 81 10.65 2.34 -0.78
C ILE A 81 11.74 3.06 -1.57
N GLY A 82 11.71 2.94 -2.90
CA GLY A 82 12.74 3.44 -3.80
C GLY A 82 14.02 2.60 -3.79
N PHE A 83 14.93 2.92 -4.71
CA PHE A 83 16.28 2.34 -4.74
C PHE A 83 17.24 3.20 -3.92
N GLY A 84 18.29 2.59 -3.38
CA GLY A 84 19.22 3.30 -2.47
C GLY A 84 19.87 4.50 -3.16
N GLY A 85 19.75 5.68 -2.56
CA GLY A 85 20.34 6.93 -3.06
C GLY A 85 19.38 7.83 -3.86
N GLU A 86 18.16 7.38 -4.16
CA GLU A 86 17.14 8.22 -4.83
C GLU A 86 16.17 8.85 -3.82
N GLU A 87 15.98 10.17 -3.94
CA GLU A 87 14.83 10.84 -3.32
C GLU A 87 13.58 10.45 -4.10
N ASN A 88 12.66 9.72 -3.46
CA ASN A 88 11.48 9.23 -4.15
C ASN A 88 10.44 10.37 -4.29
N PRO A 89 10.15 10.88 -5.50
CA PRO A 89 9.22 11.99 -5.66
C PRO A 89 7.80 11.56 -5.30
N VAL A 90 7.00 12.49 -4.75
CA VAL A 90 5.57 12.24 -4.50
C VAL A 90 4.85 12.05 -5.83
N ARG A 91 4.59 10.80 -6.21
CA ARG A 91 3.82 10.45 -7.41
C ARG A 91 2.35 10.32 -7.04
N ARG A 92 1.45 10.79 -7.93
CA ARG A 92 -0.01 10.62 -7.76
C ARG A 92 -0.41 9.15 -7.53
N GLY A 93 0.33 8.22 -8.13
CA GLY A 93 0.14 6.77 -7.95
C GLY A 93 0.36 6.28 -6.52
N LEU A 94 1.19 6.96 -5.71
CA LEU A 94 1.43 6.56 -4.31
C LEU A 94 0.15 6.69 -3.47
N GLY A 95 -0.62 7.75 -3.67
CA GLY A 95 -1.87 7.95 -2.94
C GLY A 95 -2.92 6.92 -3.28
N ILE A 96 -3.03 6.57 -4.57
CA ILE A 96 -3.93 5.50 -5.01
C ILE A 96 -3.49 4.17 -4.38
N TYR A 97 -2.20 3.83 -4.46
CA TYR A 97 -1.65 2.60 -3.91
C TYR A 97 -1.88 2.46 -2.40
N LEU A 98 -1.62 3.52 -1.63
CA LEU A 98 -1.83 3.49 -0.18
C LEU A 98 -3.32 3.40 0.17
N PHE A 99 -4.18 4.10 -0.57
CA PHE A 99 -5.62 4.07 -0.34
C PHE A 99 -6.22 2.70 -0.68
N THR A 100 -5.90 2.15 -1.85
CA THR A 100 -6.38 0.82 -2.26
C THR A 100 -5.82 -0.27 -1.35
N GLY A 101 -4.54 -0.18 -0.97
CA GLY A 101 -3.91 -1.10 -0.04
C GLY A 101 -4.55 -1.06 1.35
N ALA A 102 -4.84 0.13 1.88
CA ALA A 102 -5.57 0.28 3.14
C ALA A 102 -6.98 -0.32 3.06
N ALA A 103 -7.71 -0.08 1.96
CA ALA A 103 -9.02 -0.67 1.74
C ALA A 103 -8.95 -2.21 1.72
N PHE A 104 -7.97 -2.81 1.03
CA PHE A 104 -7.80 -4.26 1.00
C PHE A 104 -7.51 -4.84 2.37
N ILE A 105 -6.65 -4.19 3.16
CA ILE A 105 -6.37 -4.60 4.55
C ILE A 105 -7.67 -4.61 5.37
N VAL A 106 -8.46 -3.53 5.30
CA VAL A 106 -9.73 -3.43 6.03
C VAL A 106 -10.69 -4.54 5.60
N ILE A 107 -10.85 -4.77 4.30
CA ILE A 107 -11.73 -5.83 3.77
C ILE A 107 -11.27 -7.20 4.28
N VAL A 108 -9.97 -7.50 4.21
CA VAL A 108 -9.43 -8.78 4.69
C VAL A 108 -9.69 -8.94 6.20
N LEU A 109 -9.51 -7.90 7.00
CA LEU A 109 -9.79 -7.94 8.44
C LEU A 109 -11.27 -8.20 8.72
N VAL A 110 -12.17 -7.49 8.04
CA VAL A 110 -13.63 -7.66 8.19
C VAL A 110 -14.04 -9.08 7.82
N LEU A 111 -13.58 -9.58 6.67
CA LEU A 111 -13.87 -10.95 6.23
C LEU A 111 -13.31 -11.99 7.19
N THR A 112 -12.10 -11.77 7.73
CA THR A 112 -11.48 -12.69 8.70
C THR A 112 -12.28 -12.73 10.00
N PHE A 113 -12.70 -11.56 10.49
CA PHE A 113 -13.51 -11.46 11.70
C PHE A 113 -14.89 -12.11 11.50
N ALA A 114 -15.54 -11.88 10.36
CA ALA A 114 -16.80 -12.52 10.02
C ALA A 114 -16.67 -14.06 9.96
N SER A 115 -15.62 -14.58 9.32
CA SER A 115 -15.34 -16.03 9.30
C SER A 115 -15.10 -16.61 10.69
N PHE A 116 -14.38 -15.88 11.55
CA PHE A 116 -14.14 -16.31 12.93
C PHE A 116 -15.45 -16.41 13.72
N VAL A 117 -16.29 -15.37 13.67
CA VAL A 117 -17.60 -15.37 14.35
C VAL A 117 -18.50 -16.50 13.85
N ALA A 118 -18.55 -16.71 12.53
CA ALA A 118 -19.35 -17.79 11.93
C ALA A 118 -18.88 -19.20 12.33
N SER A 119 -17.59 -19.37 12.67
CA SER A 119 -17.06 -20.68 13.10
C SER A 119 -17.31 -21.01 14.58
N THR A 120 -17.73 -20.02 15.38
CA THR A 120 -17.95 -20.16 16.83
C THR A 120 -19.41 -20.34 17.22
N VAL A 121 -20.34 -20.19 16.27
CA VAL A 121 -21.79 -20.38 16.44
C VAL A 121 -22.20 -21.68 15.79
#